data_AF-B8BKY5-F1
#
_entry.id   AF-B8BKY5-F1
#
_cell.length_a   1.000
_cell.length_b   1.000
_cell.length_c   1.000
_cell.angle_alpha   90.00
_cell.angle_beta   90.00
_cell.angle_gamma   90.00
#
_symmetry.space_group_name_H-M   'P 1'
#
loop_
_entity.id
_entity.type
_entity.pdbx_description
1 polymer ?
#
loop_
_entity_poly.entity_id
_entity_poly.type
_entity_poly.pdbx_seq_one_letter_code
_entity_poly.pdbx_strand_id
1 'polypeptide(L)'
;MSRGSIIGPVLFKVGEDVMIDASLRAVQIPHDIHLVDHIKLKKPVSFVLVVEKLSIFNMLVNLNFHVTHNCIIITGCGKPDMATRGAVFKLSYCLPVKVYILADLDLDGLQIYFTYKLGSKVRAFENLCVASRDLIWLGARPEDSLLLQEPNEFTRVQQKSLTDLRDSLPNISDRDRLNTVLDWNFTLNLHDILDYENIVEYLTNRMAEFEDP
;
A
#
# COMPACT_ATOMS: atom_id res chain seq x y z
N MET A 1 13.16 -6.09 11.15
CA MET A 1 12.27 -5.39 10.19
C MET A 1 12.63 -3.92 10.19
N SER A 2 12.77 -3.32 9.01
CA SER A 2 12.94 -1.88 8.86
C SER A 2 11.64 -1.17 9.21
N ARG A 3 11.73 0.01 9.83
CA ARG A 3 10.56 0.85 10.13
C ARG A 3 9.98 1.44 8.85
N GLY A 4 8.66 1.55 8.79
CA GLY A 4 7.98 2.21 7.67
C GLY A 4 8.35 3.69 7.56
N SER A 5 8.15 4.24 6.37
CA SER A 5 8.41 5.65 6.04
C SER A 5 7.20 6.30 5.39
N ILE A 6 7.05 7.59 5.58
CA ILE A 6 5.94 8.39 5.05
C ILE A 6 6.47 9.72 4.50
N ILE A 7 5.88 10.18 3.39
CA ILE A 7 6.11 11.50 2.81
C ILE A 7 4.78 12.06 2.26
N GLY A 8 4.60 13.37 2.31
CA GLY A 8 3.41 14.03 1.80
C GLY A 8 3.06 15.24 2.65
N PRO A 9 2.04 16.04 2.29
CA PRO A 9 1.70 17.28 2.98
C PRO A 9 0.99 17.04 4.32
N VAL A 10 1.61 16.26 5.21
CA VAL A 10 1.06 15.79 6.48
C VAL A 10 2.05 16.03 7.62
N LEU A 11 1.51 16.42 8.78
CA LEU A 11 2.22 16.45 10.04
C LEU A 11 1.52 15.53 11.04
N PHE A 12 2.34 14.83 11.82
CA PHE A 12 1.88 14.05 12.97
C PHE A 12 2.21 14.81 14.25
N LYS A 13 1.18 15.09 15.06
CA LYS A 13 1.36 15.54 16.44
C LYS A 13 1.53 14.32 17.32
N VAL A 14 2.67 14.22 17.99
CA VAL A 14 3.02 13.13 18.90
C VAL A 14 3.08 13.67 20.32
N GLY A 15 2.12 13.30 21.18
CA GLY A 15 1.96 13.90 22.50
C GLY A 15 1.71 15.42 22.46
N GLU A 16 2.13 16.13 23.51
CA GLU A 16 1.79 17.56 23.67
C GLU A 16 2.57 18.50 22.74
N ASP A 17 3.87 18.24 22.54
CA ASP A 17 4.80 19.22 21.94
C ASP A 17 5.55 18.77 20.68
N VAL A 18 5.51 17.48 20.31
CA VAL A 18 6.32 16.98 19.19
C VAL A 18 5.50 17.00 17.89
N MET A 19 5.96 17.76 16.91
CA MET A 19 5.42 17.77 15.55
C MET A 19 6.41 17.12 14.58
N ILE A 20 6.00 16.01 13.96
CA ILE A 20 6.78 15.34 12.91
C ILE A 20 6.24 15.80 11.56
N ASP A 21 7.07 16.47 10.79
CA ASP A 21 6.73 17.01 9.48
C ASP A 21 7.21 16.08 8.36
N ALA A 22 6.26 15.46 7.65
CA ALA A 22 6.53 14.57 6.53
C ALA A 22 6.47 15.28 5.17
N SER A 23 6.32 16.62 5.13
CA SER A 23 6.09 17.35 3.88
C SER A 23 7.35 17.73 3.12
N LEU A 24 8.51 17.69 3.76
CA LEU A 24 9.77 18.13 3.16
C LEU A 24 10.64 16.95 2.71
N ARG A 25 10.55 15.82 3.42
CA ARG A 25 11.29 14.60 3.14
C ARG A 25 10.55 13.41 3.74
N ALA A 26 10.88 12.22 3.26
CA ALA A 26 10.43 11.00 3.90
C ALA A 26 10.93 10.95 5.36
N VAL A 27 10.01 10.64 6.27
CA VAL A 27 10.28 10.47 7.70
C VAL A 27 9.85 9.08 8.12
N GLN A 28 10.53 8.55 9.14
CA GLN A 28 10.13 7.28 9.73
C GLN A 28 8.83 7.44 10.50
N ILE A 29 7.97 6.43 10.39
CA ILE A 29 6.73 6.37 11.15
C ILE A 29 7.07 6.25 12.64
N PRO A 30 6.40 7.00 13.54
CA PRO A 30 6.60 6.88 14.97
C PRO A 30 6.43 5.44 15.44
N HIS A 31 7.36 4.95 16.25
CA HIS A 31 7.33 3.57 16.73
C HIS A 31 6.05 3.28 17.53
N ASP A 32 5.66 4.22 18.38
CA ASP A 32 4.39 4.16 19.08
C ASP A 32 3.36 5.04 18.36
N ILE A 33 2.59 4.40 17.48
CA ILE A 33 1.54 5.06 16.70
C ILE A 33 0.36 5.54 17.58
N HIS A 34 0.23 5.02 18.81
CA HIS A 34 -0.82 5.45 19.73
C HIS A 34 -0.57 6.86 20.24
N LEU A 35 0.69 7.28 20.32
CA LEU A 35 1.07 8.66 20.69
C LEU A 35 0.78 9.69 19.60
N VAL A 36 0.46 9.27 18.37
CA VAL A 36 0.05 10.20 17.31
C VAL A 36 -1.39 10.65 17.55
N ASP A 37 -1.56 11.74 18.29
CA ASP A 37 -2.88 12.19 18.71
C ASP A 37 -3.65 12.88 17.57
N HIS A 38 -2.93 13.61 16.70
CA HIS A 38 -3.55 14.39 15.62
C HIS A 38 -2.75 14.29 14.32
N ILE A 39 -3.49 14.21 13.21
CA ILE A 39 -2.96 14.30 11.85
C ILE A 39 -3.41 15.64 11.27
N LYS A 40 -2.45 16.47 10.86
CA LYS A 40 -2.71 17.78 10.25
C LYS A 40 -2.21 17.79 8.81
N LEU A 41 -3.05 18.23 7.87
CA LEU A 41 -2.64 18.45 6.49
C LEU A 41 -2.12 19.88 6.30
N LYS A 42 -1.06 20.05 5.51
CA LYS A 42 -0.54 21.37 5.09
C LYS A 42 -1.29 21.94 3.89
N LYS A 43 -1.84 21.07 3.05
CA LYS A 43 -2.63 21.39 1.86
C LYS A 43 -3.63 20.26 1.61
N PRO A 44 -4.68 20.47 0.78
CA PRO A 44 -5.57 19.41 0.37
C PRO A 44 -4.81 18.21 -0.17
N VAL A 45 -5.28 17.01 0.17
CA VAL A 45 -4.75 15.72 -0.28
C VAL A 45 -5.80 15.03 -1.12
N SER A 46 -5.42 14.50 -2.27
CA SER A 46 -6.33 13.80 -3.18
C SER A 46 -6.51 12.32 -2.79
N PHE A 47 -5.43 11.67 -2.36
CA PHE A 47 -5.42 10.25 -1.98
C PHE A 47 -4.20 9.90 -1.12
N VAL A 48 -4.22 8.69 -0.55
CA VAL A 48 -3.08 8.06 0.11
C VAL A 48 -2.63 6.86 -0.71
N LEU A 49 -1.32 6.73 -0.94
CA LEU A 49 -0.71 5.62 -1.67
C LEU A 49 0.22 4.83 -0.75
N VAL A 50 -0.15 3.58 -0.47
CA VAL A 50 0.69 2.60 0.22
C VAL A 50 1.56 1.90 -0.82
N VAL A 51 2.88 1.90 -0.64
CA VAL A 51 3.83 1.26 -1.55
C VAL A 51 4.56 0.15 -0.81
N GLU A 52 4.49 -1.07 -1.33
CA GLU A 52 5.16 -2.23 -0.75
C GLU A 52 6.68 -2.04 -0.74
N LYS A 53 7.27 -1.80 -1.92
CA LYS A 53 8.71 -1.78 -2.12
C LYS A 53 9.35 -0.43 -1.85
N LEU A 54 10.44 -0.44 -1.07
CA LEU A 54 11.19 0.77 -0.75
C LEU A 54 11.82 1.43 -1.99
N SER A 55 12.28 0.64 -2.95
CA SER A 55 12.83 1.12 -4.22
C SER A 55 11.81 1.89 -5.06
N ILE A 56 10.59 1.36 -5.20
CA ILE A 56 9.48 2.05 -5.86
C ILE A 56 9.05 3.30 -5.08
N PHE A 57 9.00 3.22 -3.74
CA PHE A 57 8.76 4.38 -2.89
C PHE A 57 9.79 5.49 -3.15
N ASN A 58 11.09 5.16 -3.16
CA ASN A 58 12.17 6.11 -3.43
C ASN A 58 12.08 6.71 -4.82
N MET A 59 11.70 5.90 -5.83
CA MET A 59 11.45 6.38 -7.20
C MET A 59 10.36 7.46 -7.22
N LEU A 60 9.22 7.22 -6.56
CA LEU A 60 8.13 8.19 -6.45
C LEU A 60 8.52 9.45 -5.64
N VAL A 61 9.36 9.30 -4.61
CA VAL A 61 9.92 10.44 -3.86
C VAL A 61 10.80 11.30 -4.77
N ASN A 62 11.71 10.68 -5.53
CA ASN A 62 12.61 11.37 -6.46
C ASN A 62 11.84 12.10 -7.57
N LEU A 63 10.74 11.51 -8.05
CA LEU A 63 9.82 12.13 -9.01
C LEU A 63 8.93 13.22 -8.41
N ASN A 64 9.03 13.50 -7.11
CA ASN A 64 8.17 14.42 -6.37
C ASN A 64 6.66 14.14 -6.57
N PHE A 65 6.29 12.86 -6.72
CA PHE A 65 4.92 12.44 -7.02
C PHE A 65 3.90 12.98 -6.00
N HIS A 66 4.27 12.96 -4.72
CA HIS A 66 3.50 13.52 -3.61
C HIS A 66 3.21 15.03 -3.75
N VAL A 67 4.10 15.78 -4.39
CA VAL A 67 3.92 17.21 -4.65
C VAL A 67 2.99 17.43 -5.83
N THR A 68 3.27 16.76 -6.96
CA THR A 68 2.57 16.94 -8.24
C THR A 68 1.14 16.43 -8.20
N HIS A 69 0.88 15.35 -7.46
CA HIS A 69 -0.44 14.70 -7.37
C HIS A 69 -1.16 15.00 -6.04
N ASN A 70 -0.58 15.86 -5.19
CA ASN A 70 -1.11 16.20 -3.87
C ASN A 70 -1.50 14.97 -3.04
N CYS A 71 -0.60 13.99 -2.94
CA CYS A 71 -0.89 12.74 -2.23
C CYS A 71 0.06 12.51 -1.06
N ILE A 72 -0.32 11.58 -0.19
CA ILE A 72 0.55 11.04 0.85
C ILE A 72 1.04 9.67 0.38
N ILE A 73 2.35 9.43 0.43
CA ILE A 73 2.95 8.15 0.08
C ILE A 73 3.52 7.53 1.36
N ILE A 74 3.20 6.27 1.61
CA ILE A 74 3.64 5.53 2.79
C ILE A 74 4.17 4.16 2.38
N THR A 75 5.26 3.70 2.99
CA THR A 75 5.81 2.36 2.73
C THR A 75 6.10 1.63 4.04
N GLY A 76 5.82 0.33 4.05
CA GLY A 76 6.27 -0.59 5.10
C GLY A 76 7.67 -1.15 4.85
N CYS A 77 8.31 -0.82 3.72
CA CYS A 77 9.56 -1.43 3.24
C CYS A 77 9.44 -2.97 3.12
N GLY A 78 8.37 -3.45 2.49
CA GLY A 78 7.95 -4.85 2.48
C GLY A 78 6.83 -5.10 3.48
N LYS A 79 6.94 -6.19 4.26
CA LYS A 79 5.93 -6.57 5.25
C LYS A 79 5.79 -5.50 6.34
N PRO A 80 4.60 -4.91 6.53
CA PRO A 80 4.45 -3.76 7.40
C PRO A 80 4.43 -4.15 8.89
N ASP A 81 5.04 -3.30 9.72
CA ASP A 81 4.95 -3.39 11.17
C ASP A 81 3.61 -2.82 11.69
N MET A 82 3.36 -2.98 12.99
CA MET A 82 2.12 -2.51 13.63
C MET A 82 1.97 -1.00 13.55
N ALA A 83 3.06 -0.25 13.69
CA ALA A 83 3.06 1.21 13.63
C ALA A 83 2.66 1.72 12.24
N THR A 84 3.22 1.12 11.19
CA THR A 84 2.91 1.43 9.80
C THR A 84 1.45 1.13 9.48
N ARG A 85 0.94 -0.04 9.91
CA ARG A 85 -0.47 -0.40 9.74
C ARG A 85 -1.40 0.57 10.47
N GLY A 86 -1.06 0.94 11.69
CA GLY A 86 -1.80 1.96 12.45
C GLY A 86 -1.77 3.34 11.78
N ALA A 87 -0.65 3.73 11.17
CA ALA A 87 -0.54 4.99 10.44
C ALA A 87 -1.45 5.01 9.20
N VAL A 88 -1.46 3.94 8.40
CA VAL A 88 -2.37 3.78 7.26
C VAL A 88 -3.83 3.80 7.71
N PHE A 89 -4.16 3.11 8.81
CA PHE A 89 -5.50 3.13 9.39
C PHE A 89 -5.91 4.55 9.81
N LYS A 90 -5.07 5.26 10.59
CA LYS A 90 -5.39 6.63 11.02
C LYS A 90 -5.56 7.57 9.83
N LEU A 91 -4.73 7.45 8.80
CA LEU A 91 -4.90 8.24 7.57
C LEU A 91 -6.24 7.92 6.88
N SER A 92 -6.56 6.64 6.73
CA SER A 92 -7.83 6.18 6.14
C SER A 92 -9.06 6.62 6.93
N TYR A 93 -8.95 6.68 8.25
CA TYR A 93 -10.06 7.02 9.14
C TYR A 93 -10.26 8.53 9.26
N CYS A 94 -9.16 9.29 9.34
CA CYS A 94 -9.20 10.74 9.56
C CYS A 94 -9.37 11.54 8.26
N LEU A 95 -9.00 10.98 7.11
CA LEU A 95 -9.04 11.68 5.83
C LEU A 95 -10.13 11.08 4.93
N PRO A 96 -11.07 11.88 4.40
CA PRO A 96 -12.12 11.41 3.50
C PRO A 96 -11.58 11.25 2.07
N VAL A 97 -10.51 10.47 1.91
CA VAL A 97 -9.82 10.25 0.63
C VAL A 97 -9.60 8.76 0.39
N LYS A 98 -9.48 8.37 -0.87
CA LYS A 98 -9.19 6.98 -1.23
C LYS A 98 -7.80 6.58 -0.76
N VAL A 99 -7.67 5.34 -0.31
CA VAL A 99 -6.40 4.73 0.06
C VAL A 99 -6.11 3.61 -0.92
N TYR A 100 -5.00 3.73 -1.62
CA TYR A 100 -4.53 2.79 -2.62
C TYR A 100 -3.33 1.99 -2.11
N ILE A 101 -3.12 0.79 -2.63
CA ILE A 101 -1.88 0.02 -2.42
C ILE A 101 -1.27 -0.41 -3.76
N LEU A 102 0.05 -0.24 -3.88
CA LEU A 102 0.88 -0.70 -4.98
C LEU A 102 1.82 -1.79 -4.43
N ALA A 103 1.62 -3.01 -4.92
CA ALA A 103 2.30 -4.23 -4.49
C ALA A 103 2.53 -5.18 -5.68
N ASP A 104 3.44 -6.12 -5.52
CA ASP A 104 3.72 -7.15 -6.53
C ASP A 104 2.54 -8.13 -6.66
N LEU A 105 2.39 -8.74 -7.83
CA LEU A 105 1.44 -9.82 -8.03
C LEU A 105 2.11 -11.14 -7.65
N ASP A 106 2.20 -11.40 -6.35
CA ASP A 106 2.65 -12.67 -5.80
C ASP A 106 1.97 -12.96 -4.44
N LEU A 107 2.34 -14.06 -3.77
CA LEU A 107 1.75 -14.39 -2.47
C LEU A 107 2.11 -13.38 -1.38
N ASP A 108 3.31 -12.82 -1.41
CA ASP A 108 3.80 -11.91 -0.38
C ASP A 108 3.12 -10.53 -0.53
N GLY A 109 3.00 -10.01 -1.75
CA GLY A 109 2.27 -8.79 -2.08
C GLY A 109 0.78 -8.90 -1.72
N LEU A 110 0.14 -10.04 -2.03
CA LEU A 110 -1.23 -10.29 -1.58
C LEU A 110 -1.33 -10.39 -0.05
N GLN A 111 -0.38 -11.06 0.61
CA GLN A 111 -0.37 -11.14 2.07
C GLN A 111 -0.21 -9.74 2.70
N ILE A 112 0.60 -8.87 2.12
CA ILE A 112 0.78 -7.48 2.55
C ILE A 112 -0.53 -6.70 2.38
N TYR A 113 -1.21 -6.84 1.23
CA TYR A 113 -2.52 -6.24 1.02
C TYR A 113 -3.54 -6.66 2.07
N PHE A 114 -3.69 -7.97 2.30
CA PHE A 114 -4.63 -8.47 3.30
C PHE A 114 -4.23 -8.08 4.73
N THR A 115 -2.93 -7.94 5.01
CA THR A 115 -2.44 -7.45 6.31
C THR A 115 -2.87 -6.02 6.59
N TYR A 116 -2.89 -5.15 5.59
CA TYR A 116 -3.43 -3.79 5.73
C TYR A 116 -4.96 -3.79 5.74
N LYS A 117 -5.61 -4.59 4.89
CA LYS A 117 -7.07 -4.53 4.71
C LYS A 117 -7.87 -5.20 5.81
N LEU A 118 -7.42 -6.39 6.25
CA LEU A 118 -8.14 -7.25 7.19
C LEU A 118 -7.43 -7.36 8.54
N GLY A 119 -6.11 -7.16 8.53
CA GLY A 119 -5.27 -7.33 9.70
C GLY A 119 -4.92 -8.79 10.00
N SER A 120 -4.54 -9.08 11.25
CA SER A 120 -4.07 -10.41 11.67
C SER A 120 -5.21 -11.21 12.30
N LYS A 121 -5.43 -12.46 11.83
CA LYS A 121 -6.41 -13.38 12.45
C LYS A 121 -6.13 -13.62 13.93
N VAL A 122 -4.86 -13.66 14.33
CA VAL A 122 -4.42 -13.92 15.72
C VAL A 122 -4.64 -12.71 16.63
N ARG A 123 -4.57 -11.49 16.08
CA ARG A 123 -4.67 -10.22 16.84
C ARG A 123 -5.95 -9.47 16.49
N ALA A 124 -7.08 -10.17 16.56
CA ALA A 124 -8.40 -9.64 16.14
C ALA A 124 -8.79 -8.34 16.84
N PHE A 125 -8.46 -8.18 18.13
CA PHE A 125 -8.76 -6.95 18.87
C PHE A 125 -7.99 -5.74 18.33
N GLU A 126 -6.72 -5.93 17.97
CA GLU A 126 -5.89 -4.84 17.44
C GLU A 126 -6.31 -4.40 16.04
N ASN A 127 -6.89 -5.31 15.24
CA ASN A 127 -7.37 -5.01 13.89
C ASN A 127 -8.39 -3.87 13.86
N LEU A 128 -9.12 -3.62 14.96
CA LEU A 128 -10.04 -2.49 15.08
C LEU A 128 -9.36 -1.13 14.86
N CYS A 129 -8.04 -1.04 15.06
CA CYS A 129 -7.29 0.20 14.96
C CYS A 129 -6.15 0.15 13.91
N VAL A 130 -6.06 -0.91 13.10
CA VAL A 130 -4.98 -1.09 12.13
C VAL A 130 -5.40 -1.70 10.78
N ALA A 131 -6.71 -1.91 10.57
CA ALA A 131 -7.24 -2.49 9.33
C ALA A 131 -8.04 -1.45 8.52
N SER A 132 -7.58 -1.17 7.30
CA SER A 132 -8.22 -0.24 6.36
C SER A 132 -9.08 -1.01 5.36
N ARG A 133 -10.36 -1.22 5.68
CA ARG A 133 -11.25 -2.09 4.90
C ARG A 133 -11.52 -1.60 3.47
N ASP A 134 -11.44 -0.29 3.25
CA ASP A 134 -11.68 0.34 1.94
C ASP A 134 -10.39 0.48 1.11
N LEU A 135 -9.33 -0.25 1.46
CA LEU A 135 -8.06 -0.25 0.72
C LEU A 135 -8.24 -0.82 -0.70
N ILE A 136 -7.85 -0.02 -1.69
CA ILE A 136 -7.98 -0.32 -3.12
C ILE A 136 -6.65 -0.83 -3.67
N TRP A 137 -6.68 -1.96 -4.38
CA TRP A 137 -5.50 -2.52 -5.04
C TRP A 137 -5.20 -1.82 -6.38
N LEU A 138 -4.06 -1.15 -6.46
CA LEU A 138 -3.44 -0.65 -7.70
C LEU A 138 -2.21 -1.48 -8.12
N GLY A 139 -1.82 -2.47 -7.32
CA GLY A 139 -0.69 -3.35 -7.59
C GLY A 139 -0.79 -4.06 -8.95
N ALA A 140 0.31 -4.73 -9.29
CA ALA A 140 0.42 -5.47 -10.54
C ALA A 140 -0.77 -6.41 -10.76
N ARG A 141 -1.23 -6.51 -12.00
CA ARG A 141 -2.34 -7.38 -12.41
C ARG A 141 -1.90 -8.30 -13.54
N PRO A 142 -2.61 -9.42 -13.80
CA PRO A 142 -2.22 -10.36 -14.84
C PRO A 142 -2.07 -9.72 -16.21
N GLU A 143 -2.93 -8.75 -16.55
CA GLU A 143 -2.85 -8.04 -17.83
C GLU A 143 -1.55 -7.23 -17.99
N ASP A 144 -0.88 -6.86 -16.90
CA ASP A 144 0.40 -6.15 -16.94
C ASP A 144 1.54 -7.05 -17.42
N SER A 145 1.33 -8.38 -17.55
CA SER A 145 2.33 -9.29 -18.14
C SER A 145 2.66 -8.93 -19.59
N LEU A 146 1.77 -8.19 -20.27
CA LEU A 146 1.99 -7.70 -21.63
C LEU A 146 3.05 -6.59 -21.69
N LEU A 147 3.40 -5.99 -20.55
CA LEU A 147 4.44 -4.96 -20.45
C LEU A 147 5.84 -5.55 -20.27
N LEU A 148 5.94 -6.85 -20.01
CA LEU A 148 7.23 -7.53 -19.86
C LEU A 148 7.94 -7.64 -21.22
N GLN A 149 9.25 -7.34 -21.21
CA GLN A 149 10.10 -7.56 -22.39
C GLN A 149 10.46 -9.05 -22.57
N GLU A 150 10.54 -9.80 -21.47
CA GLU A 150 10.88 -11.23 -21.44
C GLU A 150 9.93 -11.96 -20.47
N PRO A 151 9.48 -13.18 -20.78
CA PRO A 151 8.60 -13.93 -19.87
C PRO A 151 9.35 -14.33 -18.59
N ASN A 152 8.84 -13.90 -17.44
CA ASN A 152 9.38 -14.30 -16.13
C ASN A 152 9.26 -15.81 -15.89
N GLU A 153 10.25 -16.39 -15.19
CA GLU A 153 10.23 -17.79 -14.79
C GLU A 153 9.03 -18.08 -13.87
N PHE A 154 8.21 -19.04 -14.32
CA PHE A 154 7.02 -19.49 -13.61
C PHE A 154 7.41 -20.19 -12.30
N THR A 155 7.32 -19.47 -11.18
CA THR A 155 7.52 -20.10 -9.87
C THR A 155 6.20 -20.72 -9.43
N ARG A 156 6.21 -22.06 -9.26
CA ARG A 156 5.03 -22.79 -8.81
C ARG A 156 4.68 -22.35 -7.38
N VAL A 157 3.58 -21.63 -7.24
CA VAL A 157 3.08 -21.14 -5.96
C VAL A 157 2.77 -22.35 -5.06
N GLN A 158 3.43 -22.47 -3.91
CA GLN A 158 3.09 -23.51 -2.94
C GLN A 158 1.73 -23.16 -2.31
N GLN A 159 0.67 -23.80 -2.81
CA GLN A 159 -0.75 -23.55 -2.54
C GLN A 159 -1.18 -23.64 -1.06
N LYS A 160 -0.35 -24.16 -0.17
CA LYS A 160 -0.79 -24.67 1.14
C LYS A 160 -1.11 -23.61 2.20
N SER A 161 -0.78 -22.33 1.97
CA SER A 161 -0.89 -21.27 3.00
C SER A 161 -2.11 -20.34 2.84
N LEU A 162 -2.63 -20.14 1.61
CA LEU A 162 -3.70 -19.14 1.36
C LEU A 162 -5.09 -19.73 1.08
N THR A 163 -5.25 -21.05 0.96
CA THR A 163 -6.59 -21.68 0.87
C THR A 163 -7.48 -21.29 2.04
N ASP A 164 -6.88 -21.18 3.24
CA ASP A 164 -7.57 -20.80 4.48
C ASP A 164 -7.95 -19.31 4.52
N LEU A 165 -7.35 -18.50 3.64
CA LEU A 165 -7.71 -17.08 3.48
C LEU A 165 -8.93 -16.91 2.58
N ARG A 166 -9.07 -17.74 1.52
CA ARG A 166 -10.17 -17.68 0.56
C ARG A 166 -11.54 -17.56 1.22
N ASP A 167 -11.81 -18.45 2.19
CA ASP A 167 -13.12 -18.52 2.84
C ASP A 167 -13.34 -17.39 3.85
N SER A 168 -12.27 -16.70 4.27
CA SER A 168 -12.31 -15.55 5.18
C SER A 168 -12.35 -14.19 4.47
N LEU A 169 -12.20 -14.15 3.14
CA LEU A 169 -12.29 -12.90 2.39
C LEU A 169 -13.76 -12.48 2.25
N PRO A 170 -14.11 -11.24 2.65
CA PRO A 170 -15.51 -10.81 2.70
C PRO A 170 -16.09 -10.52 1.31
N ASN A 171 -15.27 -10.07 0.36
CA ASN A 171 -15.73 -9.56 -0.93
C ASN A 171 -15.26 -10.42 -2.12
N ILE A 172 -16.09 -10.48 -3.15
CA ILE A 172 -15.85 -11.29 -4.38
C ILE A 172 -14.58 -10.83 -5.09
N SER A 173 -14.37 -9.52 -5.25
CA SER A 173 -13.17 -8.99 -5.92
C SER A 173 -11.86 -9.37 -5.24
N ASP A 174 -11.84 -9.50 -3.92
CA ASP A 174 -10.66 -9.95 -3.18
C ASP A 174 -10.42 -11.45 -3.36
N ARG A 175 -11.50 -12.24 -3.42
CA ARG A 175 -11.42 -13.68 -3.72
C ARG A 175 -10.93 -13.92 -5.13
N ASP A 176 -11.41 -13.15 -6.10
CA ASP A 176 -10.99 -13.24 -7.49
C ASP A 176 -9.50 -12.91 -7.64
N ARG A 177 -8.99 -11.89 -6.94
CA ARG A 177 -7.54 -11.59 -6.91
C ARG A 177 -6.72 -12.75 -6.33
N LEU A 178 -7.19 -13.35 -5.23
CA LEU A 178 -6.51 -14.49 -4.65
C LEU A 178 -6.52 -15.69 -5.62
N ASN A 179 -7.66 -15.99 -6.23
CA ASN A 179 -7.80 -17.06 -7.20
C ASN A 179 -6.90 -16.82 -8.41
N THR A 180 -6.84 -15.58 -8.93
CA THR A 180 -5.93 -15.20 -10.01
C THR A 180 -4.49 -15.62 -9.72
N VAL A 181 -3.94 -15.31 -8.54
CA VAL A 181 -2.56 -15.72 -8.18
C VAL A 181 -2.44 -17.23 -8.00
N LEU A 182 -3.44 -17.88 -7.42
CA LEU A 182 -3.44 -19.34 -7.20
C LEU A 182 -3.58 -20.14 -8.50
N ASP A 183 -4.34 -19.62 -9.47
CA ASP A 183 -4.71 -20.29 -10.72
C ASP A 183 -3.69 -20.00 -11.83
N TRP A 184 -3.14 -18.79 -11.89
CA TRP A 184 -2.24 -18.39 -12.98
C TRP A 184 -0.84 -18.95 -12.86
N ASN A 185 -0.46 -19.49 -11.70
CA ASN A 185 0.88 -20.05 -11.45
C ASN A 185 2.01 -19.12 -11.93
N PHE A 186 1.80 -17.82 -11.79
CA PHE A 186 2.59 -16.73 -12.33
C PHE A 186 2.71 -15.62 -11.30
N THR A 187 3.86 -14.94 -11.30
CA THR A 187 4.14 -13.80 -10.43
C THR A 187 4.64 -12.62 -11.26
N LEU A 188 4.23 -11.41 -10.90
CA LEU A 188 4.68 -10.19 -11.58
C LEU A 188 5.30 -9.21 -10.60
N ASN A 189 6.58 -8.90 -10.82
CA ASN A 189 7.28 -7.91 -10.04
C ASN A 189 7.03 -6.51 -10.60
N LEU A 190 6.74 -5.54 -9.72
CA LEU A 190 6.61 -4.15 -10.16
C LEU A 190 7.90 -3.62 -10.79
N HIS A 191 9.08 -4.09 -10.39
CA HIS A 191 10.34 -3.66 -11.01
C HIS A 191 10.52 -4.10 -12.45
N ASP A 192 9.85 -5.17 -12.86
CA ASP A 192 10.00 -5.70 -14.22
C ASP A 192 9.15 -4.92 -15.23
N ILE A 193 8.15 -4.17 -14.73
CA ILE A 193 7.19 -3.44 -15.55
C ILE A 193 7.19 -1.93 -15.28
N LEU A 194 7.73 -1.45 -14.15
CA LEU A 194 7.75 -0.05 -13.77
C LEU A 194 9.17 0.51 -13.66
N ASP A 195 9.36 1.67 -14.27
CA ASP A 195 10.57 2.48 -14.20
C ASP A 195 10.25 3.98 -14.00
N TYR A 196 11.27 4.82 -14.09
CA TYR A 196 11.12 6.28 -13.93
C TYR A 196 10.31 6.93 -15.06
N GLU A 197 10.26 6.31 -16.24
CA GLU A 197 9.61 6.86 -17.42
C GLU A 197 8.10 6.56 -17.41
N ASN A 198 7.70 5.38 -16.93
CA ASN A 198 6.31 4.92 -17.05
C ASN A 198 5.48 4.92 -15.76
N ILE A 199 6.10 4.99 -14.56
CA ILE A 199 5.35 4.78 -13.30
C ILE A 199 4.24 5.81 -13.07
N VAL A 200 4.46 7.07 -13.46
CA VAL A 200 3.48 8.14 -13.26
C VAL A 200 2.24 7.90 -14.12
N GLU A 201 2.45 7.52 -15.38
CA GLU A 201 1.37 7.19 -16.30
C GLU A 201 0.63 5.93 -15.84
N TYR A 202 1.36 4.88 -15.47
CA TYR A 202 0.79 3.65 -14.92
C TYR A 202 -0.16 3.94 -13.74
N LEU A 203 0.31 4.70 -12.74
CA LEU A 203 -0.49 5.04 -11.57
C LEU A 203 -1.71 5.89 -11.92
N THR A 204 -1.53 6.89 -12.79
CA THR A 204 -2.62 7.78 -13.19
C THR A 204 -3.74 7.01 -13.89
N ASN A 205 -3.39 6.14 -14.85
CA ASN A 205 -4.35 5.30 -15.56
C ASN A 205 -5.08 4.34 -14.61
N ARG A 206 -4.35 3.70 -13.69
CA ARG A 206 -4.94 2.78 -12.71
C ARG A 206 -5.87 3.48 -11.72
N MET A 207 -5.56 4.71 -11.30
CA MET A 207 -6.41 5.48 -10.39
C MET A 207 -7.69 5.96 -11.07
N ALA A 208 -7.62 6.34 -12.35
CA ALA A 208 -8.78 6.78 -13.13
C ALA A 208 -9.88 5.70 -13.22
N GLU A 209 -9.52 4.41 -13.16
CA GLU A 209 -10.49 3.29 -13.10
C GLU A 209 -11.44 3.37 -11.89
N PHE A 210 -11.07 4.10 -10.84
CA PHE A 210 -11.83 4.20 -9.60
C PHE A 210 -12.47 5.57 -9.40
N GLU A 211 -12.26 6.55 -10.28
CA GLU A 211 -12.95 7.83 -10.21
C GLU A 211 -14.39 7.66 -10.72
N ASP A 212 -15.36 8.24 -10.01
CA ASP A 212 -16.75 8.20 -10.49
C ASP A 212 -16.86 9.04 -11.77
N PRO A 213 -17.57 8.57 -12.81
CA PRO A 213 -17.72 9.29 -14.08
C PRO A 213 -18.52 10.61 -13.97
#